data_AF-A0A6B2G5J2-F1
#
_entry.id   AF-A0A6B2G5J2-F1
#
_cell.length_a   1.000
_cell.length_b   1.000
_cell.length_c   1.000
_cell.angle_alpha   90.00
_cell.angle_beta   90.00
_cell.angle_gamma   90.00
#
_symmetry.space_group_name_H-M   'P 1'
#
loop_
_entity.id
_entity.type
_entity.pdbx_description
1 polymer ?
#
loop_
_entity_poly.entity_id
_entity_poly.type
_entity_poly.pdbx_seq_one_letter_code
_entity_poly.pdbx_strand_id
1 'polypeptide(L)'
;MQRLYYLLQTGMYLSLILLCLDIISFSCFSHFNPNDGDVKHFFLRDVDHLEKHLGSQVKKGEISDTKASMLNFRVHDSDKNDFLDGLELRRLISHYYEDHTKELLKEDQVITMIDKMIKMADLNNDKLISYSEYIKVIP
;
A
#
# COMPACT_ATOMS: atom_id res chain seq x y z
N MET A 1 47.65 -30.72 -14.59
CA MET A 1 46.48 -30.62 -15.50
C MET A 1 45.18 -31.07 -14.84
N GLN A 2 45.07 -32.28 -14.27
CA GLN A 2 43.80 -32.75 -13.64
C GLN A 2 43.27 -31.88 -12.49
N ARG A 3 44.12 -31.38 -11.58
CA ARG A 3 43.66 -30.53 -10.45
C ARG A 3 43.00 -29.21 -10.88
N LEU A 4 43.47 -28.61 -11.97
CA LEU A 4 42.88 -27.40 -12.56
C LEU A 4 41.51 -27.69 -13.19
N TYR A 5 41.34 -28.87 -13.80
CA TYR A 5 40.06 -29.30 -14.36
C TYR A 5 38.99 -29.51 -13.28
N TYR A 6 39.33 -30.16 -12.16
CA TYR A 6 38.38 -30.33 -11.04
C TYR A 6 37.97 -29.01 -10.40
N LEU A 7 38.87 -28.03 -10.29
CA LEU A 7 38.56 -26.70 -9.76
C LEU A 7 37.61 -25.91 -10.69
N LEU A 8 37.83 -25.98 -12.01
CA LEU A 8 36.93 -25.35 -12.99
C LEU A 8 35.55 -26.03 -13.01
N GLN A 9 35.52 -27.36 -12.96
CA GLN A 9 34.28 -28.14 -12.95
C GLN A 9 33.44 -27.84 -11.69
N THR A 10 34.06 -27.83 -10.51
CA THR A 10 33.37 -27.54 -9.23
C THR A 10 32.86 -26.10 -9.16
N GLY A 11 33.62 -25.13 -9.69
CA GLY A 11 33.17 -23.74 -9.80
C GLY A 11 31.92 -23.56 -10.67
N MET A 12 31.83 -24.30 -11.79
CA MET A 12 30.65 -24.27 -12.66
C MET A 12 29.41 -24.88 -12.02
N TYR A 13 29.55 -25.96 -11.24
CA TYR A 13 28.41 -26.52 -10.51
C TYR A 13 27.95 -25.59 -9.38
N LEU A 14 28.88 -24.93 -8.70
CA LEU A 14 28.54 -23.98 -7.64
C LEU A 14 27.76 -22.78 -8.19
N SER A 15 28.18 -22.22 -9.34
CA SER A 15 27.46 -21.10 -9.97
C SER A 15 26.09 -21.52 -10.50
N LEU A 16 25.96 -22.74 -11.04
CA LEU A 16 24.67 -23.27 -11.48
C LEU A 16 23.70 -23.46 -10.31
N ILE A 17 24.20 -23.96 -9.16
CA ILE A 17 23.38 -24.12 -7.95
C ILE A 17 22.93 -22.76 -7.41
N LEU A 18 23.82 -21.75 -7.38
CA LEU A 18 23.46 -20.39 -6.94
C LEU A 18 22.37 -19.77 -7.83
N LEU A 19 22.51 -19.89 -9.16
CA LEU A 19 21.46 -19.42 -10.10
C LEU A 19 20.13 -20.14 -9.88
N CYS A 20 20.15 -21.45 -9.61
CA CYS A 20 18.91 -22.19 -9.32
C CYS A 20 18.25 -21.76 -8.01
N LEU A 21 19.01 -21.40 -6.97
CA LEU A 21 18.47 -20.90 -5.70
C LEU A 21 17.75 -19.56 -5.88
N ASP A 22 18.31 -18.65 -6.68
CA ASP A 22 17.68 -17.37 -6.98
C ASP A 22 16.35 -17.54 -7.75
N ILE A 23 16.31 -18.47 -8.72
CA ILE A 23 15.10 -18.78 -9.51
C ILE A 23 14.00 -19.40 -8.64
N ILE A 24 14.35 -20.26 -7.69
CA ILE A 24 13.40 -20.86 -6.75
C ILE A 24 12.82 -19.78 -5.80
N SER A 25 13.64 -18.82 -5.38
CA SER A 25 13.17 -17.69 -4.57
C SER A 25 12.19 -16.80 -5.34
N PHE A 26 12.39 -16.63 -6.66
CA PHE A 26 11.49 -15.85 -7.51
C PHE A 26 10.15 -16.56 -7.79
N SER A 27 10.14 -17.89 -7.94
CA SER A 27 8.92 -18.65 -8.25
C SER A 27 7.96 -18.82 -7.07
N CYS A 28 8.47 -18.73 -5.83
CA CYS A 28 7.65 -18.82 -4.62
C CYS A 28 6.99 -17.48 -4.24
N PHE A 29 7.32 -16.39 -4.94
CA PHE A 29 6.70 -15.10 -4.74
C PHE A 29 5.26 -15.14 -5.26
N SER A 30 4.33 -15.44 -4.34
CA SER A 30 2.91 -15.30 -4.61
C SER A 30 2.63 -13.84 -4.94
N HIS A 31 2.29 -13.58 -6.20
CA HIS A 31 1.97 -12.23 -6.68
C HIS A 31 0.61 -11.83 -6.11
N PHE A 32 0.61 -11.26 -4.90
CA PHE A 32 -0.58 -10.68 -4.32
C PHE A 32 -1.03 -9.52 -5.21
N ASN A 33 -2.19 -9.62 -5.84
CA ASN A 33 -2.71 -8.59 -6.74
C ASN A 33 -4.12 -8.20 -6.27
N PRO A 34 -4.26 -7.18 -5.39
CA PRO A 34 -5.56 -6.75 -4.90
C PRO A 34 -6.39 -6.18 -6.05
N ASN A 35 -7.72 -6.31 -6.06
CA ASN A 35 -8.53 -5.75 -7.16
C ASN A 35 -8.65 -4.22 -7.02
N ASP A 36 -8.98 -3.54 -8.13
CA ASP A 36 -9.14 -2.07 -8.12
C ASP A 36 -10.25 -1.62 -7.16
N GLY A 37 -11.32 -2.42 -7.03
CA GLY A 37 -12.42 -2.16 -6.09
C GLY A 37 -11.97 -2.22 -4.63
N ASP A 38 -11.14 -3.21 -4.30
CA ASP A 38 -10.59 -3.39 -2.94
C ASP A 38 -9.73 -2.18 -2.56
N VAL A 39 -8.94 -1.68 -3.51
CA VAL A 39 -8.08 -0.51 -3.32
C VAL A 39 -8.89 0.78 -3.12
N LYS A 40 -9.98 0.96 -3.90
CA LYS A 40 -10.87 2.12 -3.75
C LYS A 40 -11.53 2.19 -2.38
N HIS A 41 -11.83 1.04 -1.76
CA HIS A 41 -12.45 1.00 -0.45
C HIS A 41 -11.59 1.67 0.64
N PHE A 42 -10.26 1.70 0.50
CA PHE A 42 -9.39 2.38 1.45
C PHE A 42 -9.49 3.91 1.36
N PHE A 43 -9.76 4.45 0.16
CA PHE A 43 -10.03 5.88 -0.02
C PHE A 43 -11.41 6.25 0.53
N LEU A 44 -12.35 5.30 0.53
CA LEU A 44 -13.72 5.46 1.01
C LEU A 44 -13.83 4.98 2.46
N ARG A 45 -13.32 5.78 3.40
CA ARG A 45 -13.56 5.49 4.81
C ARG A 45 -14.94 6.01 5.22
N ASP A 46 -15.76 5.12 5.77
CA ASP A 46 -17.06 5.47 6.34
C ASP A 46 -16.91 6.55 7.42
N VAL A 47 -17.78 7.56 7.34
CA VAL A 47 -17.90 8.67 8.30
C VAL A 47 -18.02 8.15 9.75
N ASP A 48 -18.50 6.91 9.92
CA ASP A 48 -18.66 6.24 11.21
C ASP A 48 -17.30 5.91 11.90
N HIS A 49 -16.20 5.73 11.18
CA HIS A 49 -14.87 5.53 11.77
C HIS A 49 -14.13 6.85 12.03
N LEU A 50 -14.42 7.89 11.24
CA LEU A 50 -13.99 9.26 11.52
C LEU A 50 -14.51 9.74 12.87
N GLU A 51 -15.75 9.39 13.21
CA GLU A 51 -16.40 9.78 14.46
C GLU A 51 -15.66 9.27 15.72
N LYS A 52 -15.08 8.06 15.65
CA LYS A 52 -14.29 7.48 16.75
C LYS A 52 -13.01 8.26 17.07
N HIS A 53 -12.38 8.88 16.07
CA HIS A 53 -11.16 9.68 16.26
C HIS A 53 -11.45 11.18 16.43
N LEU A 54 -12.57 11.69 15.91
CA LEU A 54 -12.93 13.11 15.97
C LEU A 54 -13.83 13.48 17.16
N GLY A 55 -14.20 12.49 17.99
CA GLY A 55 -14.77 12.67 19.31
C GLY A 55 -15.91 13.68 19.38
N SER A 56 -17.15 13.28 19.12
CA SER A 56 -18.39 14.06 19.37
C SER A 56 -18.50 15.48 18.76
N GLN A 57 -17.46 16.04 18.15
CA GLN A 57 -17.45 17.40 17.58
C GLN A 57 -18.04 17.46 16.16
N VAL A 58 -18.40 16.31 15.59
CA VAL A 58 -18.94 16.21 14.23
C VAL A 58 -20.35 15.64 14.31
N LYS A 59 -21.36 16.51 14.28
CA LYS A 59 -22.78 16.09 14.27
C LYS A 59 -23.13 15.51 12.90
N LYS A 60 -23.69 14.29 12.90
CA LYS A 60 -24.07 13.43 11.75
C LYS A 60 -25.15 13.99 10.80
N GLY A 61 -25.31 15.32 10.70
CA GLY A 61 -26.40 15.94 9.92
C GLY A 61 -26.02 17.16 9.08
N GLU A 62 -24.78 17.68 9.17
CA GLU A 62 -24.35 18.90 8.47
C GLU A 62 -23.02 18.74 7.70
N ILE A 63 -22.55 17.52 7.54
CA ILE A 63 -21.34 17.27 6.76
C ILE A 63 -21.78 17.04 5.32
N SER A 64 -21.61 18.05 4.47
CA SER A 64 -21.66 17.85 3.02
C SER A 64 -20.62 16.80 2.62
N ASP A 65 -20.91 15.99 1.59
CA ASP A 65 -19.99 14.97 1.07
C ASP A 65 -18.58 15.54 0.83
N THR A 66 -18.49 16.79 0.36
CA THR A 66 -17.22 17.51 0.19
C THR A 66 -16.45 17.69 1.49
N LYS A 67 -17.14 18.00 2.60
CA LYS A 67 -16.52 18.18 3.92
C LYS A 67 -16.10 16.85 4.52
N ALA A 68 -16.82 15.77 4.25
CA ALA A 68 -16.46 14.42 4.68
C ALA A 68 -15.17 13.96 3.98
N SER A 69 -15.08 14.11 2.66
CA SER A 69 -13.88 13.77 1.89
C SER A 69 -12.66 14.60 2.32
N MET A 70 -12.84 15.91 2.54
CA MET A 70 -11.75 16.77 3.03
C MET A 70 -11.29 16.37 4.44
N LEU A 71 -12.22 15.95 5.30
CA LEU A 71 -11.90 15.53 6.66
C LEU A 71 -11.18 14.18 6.66
N ASN A 72 -11.64 13.22 5.85
CA ASN A 72 -10.94 11.95 5.62
C ASN A 72 -9.50 12.17 5.19
N PHE A 73 -9.30 13.03 4.20
CA PHE A 73 -7.97 13.41 3.73
C PHE A 73 -7.09 13.97 4.87
N ARG A 74 -7.60 14.96 5.62
CA ARG A 74 -6.86 15.62 6.71
C ARG A 74 -6.57 14.73 7.92
N VAL A 75 -7.36 13.70 8.17
CA VAL A 75 -7.12 12.78 9.29
C VAL A 75 -5.92 11.86 9.00
N HIS A 76 -5.66 11.60 7.72
CA HIS A 76 -4.55 10.75 7.29
C HIS A 76 -3.26 11.54 6.98
N ASP A 77 -3.39 12.81 6.60
CA ASP A 77 -2.30 13.78 6.48
C ASP A 77 -1.71 14.10 7.88
N SER A 78 -0.63 13.40 8.22
CA SER A 78 0.00 13.44 9.53
C SER A 78 0.93 14.64 9.70
N ASP A 79 1.57 15.08 8.62
CA ASP A 79 2.54 16.18 8.63
C ASP A 79 1.94 17.53 8.17
N LYS A 80 0.69 17.52 7.71
CA LYS A 80 -0.12 18.68 7.31
C LYS A 80 0.45 19.39 6.10
N ASN A 81 0.98 18.63 5.14
CA ASN A 81 1.55 19.15 3.90
C ASN A 81 0.52 19.24 2.74
N ASP A 82 -0.74 18.86 2.97
CA ASP A 82 -1.82 18.77 1.97
C ASP A 82 -1.60 17.70 0.88
N PHE A 83 -0.75 16.71 1.14
CA PHE A 83 -0.50 15.53 0.32
C PHE A 83 -0.60 14.26 1.16
N LEU A 84 -0.86 13.13 0.51
CA LEU A 84 -0.72 11.81 1.11
C LEU A 84 0.48 11.07 0.52
N ASP A 85 1.42 10.69 1.36
CA ASP A 85 2.58 9.90 0.98
C ASP A 85 2.37 8.38 1.22
N GLY A 86 3.31 7.56 0.75
CA GLY A 86 3.24 6.11 0.93
C GLY A 86 3.27 5.63 2.39
N LEU A 87 3.88 6.39 3.32
CA LEU A 87 3.90 6.06 4.75
C LEU A 87 2.55 6.35 5.40
N GLU A 88 1.88 7.41 4.98
CA GLU A 88 0.52 7.76 5.40
C GLU A 88 -0.50 6.75 4.87
N LEU A 89 -0.36 6.34 3.61
CA LEU A 89 -1.14 5.25 3.02
C LEU A 89 -0.91 3.91 3.75
N ARG A 90 0.34 3.61 4.13
CA ARG A 90 0.67 2.43 4.95
C ARG A 90 -0.08 2.45 6.28
N ARG A 91 -0.08 3.60 6.98
CA ARG A 91 -0.81 3.75 8.25
C ARG A 91 -2.31 3.58 8.05
N LEU A 92 -2.85 4.15 6.98
CA LEU A 92 -4.24 4.00 6.59
C LEU A 92 -4.62 2.51 6.41
N ILE A 93 -3.80 1.76 5.67
CA ILE A 93 -4.00 0.31 5.47
C ILE A 93 -3.92 -0.42 6.82
N SER A 94 -2.88 -0.19 7.62
CA SER A 94 -2.72 -0.85 8.93
C SER A 94 -3.93 -0.63 9.82
N HIS A 95 -4.40 0.61 9.94
CA HIS A 95 -5.58 0.95 10.73
C HIS A 95 -6.86 0.29 10.19
N TYR A 96 -7.02 0.20 8.86
CA TYR A 96 -8.15 -0.50 8.28
C TYR A 96 -8.16 -1.99 8.68
N TYR A 97 -7.01 -2.66 8.57
CA TYR A 97 -6.91 -4.08 8.90
C TYR A 97 -7.05 -4.32 10.40
N GLU A 98 -6.49 -3.47 11.28
CA GLU A 98 -6.68 -3.55 12.74
C GLU A 98 -8.16 -3.44 13.15
N ASP A 99 -8.93 -2.58 12.48
CA ASP A 99 -10.33 -2.33 12.80
C ASP A 99 -11.29 -3.41 12.24
N HIS A 100 -10.98 -4.00 11.07
CA HIS A 100 -11.92 -4.87 10.33
C HIS A 100 -11.52 -6.34 10.31
N THR A 101 -10.26 -6.66 10.56
CA THR A 101 -9.73 -8.03 10.47
C THR A 101 -8.81 -8.33 11.66
N LYS A 102 -8.67 -9.60 12.03
CA LYS A 102 -7.62 -10.00 12.99
C LYS A 102 -6.32 -10.45 12.30
N GLU A 103 -6.29 -10.36 10.98
CA GLU A 103 -5.15 -10.78 10.18
C GLU A 103 -4.19 -9.62 9.96
N LEU A 104 -2.95 -9.82 10.38
CA LEU A 104 -1.86 -8.92 10.03
C LEU A 104 -1.44 -9.22 8.59
N LEU A 105 -1.57 -8.22 7.72
CA LEU A 105 -0.99 -8.29 6.38
C LEU A 105 0.53 -8.42 6.48
N LYS A 106 1.12 -9.19 5.56
CA LYS A 106 2.57 -9.19 5.36
C LYS A 106 3.00 -7.86 4.75
N GLU A 107 4.20 -7.40 5.08
CA GLU A 107 4.75 -6.13 4.57
C GLU A 107 4.70 -6.07 3.03
N ASP A 108 5.01 -7.15 2.33
CA ASP A 108 4.98 -7.21 0.87
C ASP A 108 3.56 -6.96 0.29
N GLN A 109 2.52 -7.41 1.00
CA GLN A 109 1.13 -7.18 0.59
C GLN A 109 0.75 -5.71 0.80
N VAL A 110 1.19 -5.12 1.91
CA VAL A 110 0.99 -3.70 2.20
C VAL A 110 1.68 -2.84 1.14
N ILE A 111 2.93 -3.15 0.79
CA ILE A 111 3.67 -2.47 -0.29
C ILE A 111 2.90 -2.57 -1.60
N THR A 112 2.43 -3.77 -1.97
CA THR A 112 1.69 -3.96 -3.22
C THR A 112 0.36 -3.17 -3.25
N MET A 113 -0.30 -3.01 -2.10
CA MET A 113 -1.48 -2.15 -1.98
C MET A 113 -1.14 -0.68 -2.17
N ILE A 114 -0.07 -0.20 -1.52
CA ILE A 114 0.39 1.19 -1.64
C ILE A 114 0.76 1.51 -3.08
N ASP A 115 1.54 0.65 -3.72
CA ASP A 115 1.94 0.80 -5.12
C ASP A 115 0.71 0.93 -6.04
N LYS A 116 -0.31 0.13 -5.77
CA LYS A 116 -1.57 0.17 -6.52
C LYS A 116 -2.38 1.44 -6.23
N MET A 117 -2.44 1.89 -4.98
CA MET A 117 -3.10 3.15 -4.60
C MET A 117 -2.47 4.35 -5.31
N ILE A 118 -1.15 4.47 -5.24
CA ILE A 118 -0.41 5.56 -5.88
C ILE A 118 -0.65 5.49 -7.39
N LYS A 119 -0.48 4.32 -8.02
CA LYS A 119 -0.71 4.15 -9.46
C LYS A 119 -2.12 4.53 -9.92
N MET A 120 -3.13 4.39 -9.06
CA MET A 120 -4.53 4.74 -9.38
C MET A 120 -4.85 6.23 -9.16
N ALA A 121 -4.22 6.84 -8.16
CA ALA A 121 -4.56 8.19 -7.71
C ALA A 121 -3.63 9.27 -8.28
N ASP A 122 -2.33 8.99 -8.31
CA ASP A 122 -1.29 9.90 -8.74
C ASP A 122 -1.33 10.08 -10.27
N LEU A 123 -1.76 11.27 -10.71
CA LEU A 123 -1.91 11.60 -12.13
C LEU A 123 -0.72 12.36 -12.68
N ASN A 124 0.02 13.06 -11.81
CA ASN A 124 1.18 13.86 -12.18
C ASN A 124 2.52 13.10 -11.99
N ASN A 125 2.47 11.89 -11.42
CA ASN A 125 3.57 10.99 -11.13
C ASN A 125 4.63 11.58 -10.18
N ASP A 126 4.20 12.39 -9.20
CA ASP A 126 5.07 12.97 -8.18
C ASP A 126 5.22 12.08 -6.92
N LYS A 127 4.55 10.92 -6.91
CA LYS A 127 4.49 9.92 -5.82
C LYS A 127 3.75 10.38 -4.57
N LEU A 128 3.07 11.51 -4.66
CA LEU A 128 2.21 12.06 -3.65
C LEU A 128 0.78 12.08 -4.19
N ILE A 129 -0.19 12.06 -3.30
CA ILE A 129 -1.60 12.18 -3.69
C ILE A 129 -2.12 13.51 -3.16
N SER A 130 -2.36 14.46 -4.06
CA SER A 130 -3.01 15.72 -3.70
C SER A 130 -4.50 15.50 -3.42
N TYR A 131 -5.13 16.42 -2.68
CA TYR A 131 -6.59 16.39 -2.51
C TYR A 131 -7.35 16.38 -3.85
N SER A 132 -6.82 17.06 -4.87
CA SER A 132 -7.43 17.13 -6.21
C SER A 132 -7.41 15.81 -6.97
N GLU A 133 -6.43 14.95 -6.68
CA GLU A 133 -6.31 13.60 -7.20
C GLU A 133 -7.16 12.62 -6.40
N TYR A 134 -7.11 12.75 -5.07
CA TYR A 134 -7.91 11.96 -4.13
C TYR A 134 -9.41 12.00 -4.49
N ILE A 135 -9.99 13.19 -4.74
CA ILE A 135 -11.41 13.32 -5.10
C ILE A 135 -11.78 12.70 -6.46
N LYS A 136 -10.80 12.49 -7.36
CA LYS A 136 -11.07 11.84 -8.66
C LYS A 136 -11.16 10.33 -8.55
N VAL A 137 -10.55 9.77 -7.51
CA VAL A 137 -10.58 8.32 -7.23
C VAL A 137 -11.89 7.93 -6.53
N ILE A 138 -12.42 8.84 -5.71
CA ILE A 138 -13.70 8.71 -5.02
C ILE A 138 -14.85 8.84 -6.04
N PRO A 139 -15.83 7.91 -6.05
CA PRO A 139 -16.98 7.94 -6.95
C PRO A 139 -18.01 9.00 -6.57
#